data_AF-B7K0T3-F1
#
_entry.id   AF-B7K0T3-F1
#
_cell.length_a   1.000
_cell.length_b   1.000
_cell.length_c   1.000
_cell.angle_alpha   90.00
_cell.angle_beta   90.00
_cell.angle_gamma   90.00
#
_symmetry.space_group_name_H-M   'P 1'
#
loop_
_entity.id
_entity.type
_entity.pdbx_description
1 polymer ?
#
loop_
_entity_poly.entity_id
_entity_poly.type
_entity_poly.pdbx_seq_one_letter_code
_entity_poly.pdbx_strand_id
1 'polypeptide(L)'
;MCIAGMCCIGLFLVVGTWFKPSFFWNSSQCLKVRHRLGNRGTQAFYYGLGGILLFIVIAYLTGFNSIKELVIFAMIALIFIYFFAKKSNGFSFKSLSLSQGKTVKDKWKCANLRRELDRRVSATTAERLVEHERFKYPNKPESWYLDKVIYDLKRGR
;
A
#
# COMPACT_ATOMS: atom_id res chain seq x y z
N MET A 1 1.84 25.61 -22.86
CA MET A 1 1.46 25.42 -21.44
C MET A 1 2.11 26.51 -20.61
N CYS A 2 1.36 27.21 -19.77
CA CYS A 2 1.86 28.35 -18.99
C CYS A 2 2.81 27.87 -17.87
N ILE A 3 3.97 28.53 -17.71
CA ILE A 3 4.95 28.25 -16.63
C ILE A 3 4.28 28.25 -15.25
N ALA A 4 3.35 29.19 -15.03
CA ALA A 4 2.52 29.26 -13.83
C ALA A 4 1.76 27.95 -13.56
N GLY A 5 1.20 27.31 -14.59
CA GLY A 5 0.48 26.04 -14.45
C GLY A 5 1.39 24.89 -14.00
N MET A 6 2.61 24.81 -14.55
CA MET A 6 3.59 23.81 -14.13
C MET A 6 4.06 24.03 -12.68
N CYS A 7 4.24 25.29 -12.28
CA CYS A 7 4.53 25.66 -10.88
C CYS A 7 3.41 25.23 -9.93
N CYS A 8 2.16 25.54 -10.26
CA CYS A 8 1.01 25.15 -9.44
C CYS A 8 0.89 23.63 -9.30
N ILE A 9 1.10 22.87 -10.38
CA ILE A 9 1.07 21.40 -10.34
C ILE A 9 2.21 20.85 -9.47
N GLY A 10 3.43 21.37 -9.63
CA GLY A 10 4.58 20.95 -8.82
C GLY A 10 4.38 21.20 -7.33
N LEU A 11 3.93 22.42 -6.96
CA LEU A 11 3.60 22.76 -5.58
C LEU A 11 2.46 21.90 -5.04
N PHE A 12 1.40 21.71 -5.82
CA PHE A 12 0.28 20.87 -5.43
C PHE A 12 0.70 19.42 -5.15
N LEU A 13 1.61 18.85 -5.95
CA LEU A 13 2.14 17.52 -5.70
C LEU A 13 2.94 17.46 -4.39
N VAL A 14 3.83 18.43 -4.14
CA VAL A 14 4.64 18.46 -2.91
C VAL A 14 3.75 18.67 -1.68
N VAL A 15 2.86 19.66 -1.71
CA VAL A 15 1.94 20.00 -0.61
C VAL A 15 0.92 18.90 -0.38
N GLY A 16 0.34 18.33 -1.44
CA GLY A 16 -0.59 17.20 -1.35
C GLY A 16 0.07 15.95 -0.77
N THR A 17 1.36 15.74 -1.03
CA THR A 17 2.11 14.63 -0.42
C THR A 17 2.41 14.88 1.06
N TRP A 18 2.52 16.15 1.47
CA TRP A 18 2.73 16.55 2.87
C TRP A 18 1.46 16.43 3.71
N PHE A 19 0.35 17.04 3.28
CA PHE A 19 -0.91 17.05 4.02
C PHE A 19 -1.69 15.75 3.96
N LYS A 20 -1.39 14.90 2.97
CA LYS A 20 -2.11 13.66 2.70
C LYS A 20 -3.64 13.82 2.67
N PRO A 21 -4.18 14.72 1.83
CA PRO A 21 -5.62 14.89 1.76
C PRO A 21 -6.27 13.59 1.25
N SER A 22 -7.40 13.22 1.88
CA SER A 22 -8.08 11.95 1.62
C SER A 22 -8.48 11.78 0.16
N PHE A 23 -8.92 12.84 -0.53
CA PHE A 23 -9.30 12.77 -1.94
C PHE A 23 -8.14 12.33 -2.86
N PHE A 24 -6.92 12.80 -2.60
CA PHE A 24 -5.74 12.51 -3.43
C PHE A 24 -5.26 11.08 -3.18
N TRP A 25 -5.27 10.65 -1.92
CA TRP A 25 -4.73 9.36 -1.50
C TRP A 25 -5.70 8.19 -1.65
N ASN A 26 -7.00 8.46 -1.81
CA ASN A 26 -8.02 7.42 -2.02
C ASN A 26 -8.35 7.18 -3.50
N SER A 27 -7.67 7.89 -4.42
CA SER A 27 -7.79 7.63 -5.86
C SER A 27 -7.35 6.22 -6.22
N SER A 28 -8.08 5.56 -7.11
CA SER A 28 -7.81 4.19 -7.58
C SER A 28 -6.41 4.05 -8.20
N GLN A 29 -5.88 5.10 -8.82
CA GLN A 29 -4.52 5.12 -9.35
C GLN A 29 -3.47 5.14 -8.24
N CYS A 30 -3.69 5.96 -7.20
CA CYS A 30 -2.80 6.04 -6.05
C CYS A 30 -2.79 4.71 -5.27
N LEU A 31 -3.93 4.02 -5.17
CA LEU A 31 -4.02 2.69 -4.56
C LEU A 31 -3.22 1.63 -5.35
N LYS A 32 -3.26 1.64 -6.69
CA LYS A 32 -2.44 0.73 -7.52
C LYS A 32 -0.94 0.95 -7.29
N VAL A 33 -0.50 2.21 -7.24
CA VAL A 33 0.90 2.58 -6.97
C VAL A 33 1.29 2.19 -5.55
N ARG A 34 0.41 2.43 -4.57
CA ARG A 34 0.58 2.05 -3.16
C ARG A 34 0.70 0.54 -2.96
N HIS A 35 -0.04 -0.25 -3.73
CA HIS A 35 0.09 -1.71 -3.71
C HIS A 35 1.45 -2.20 -4.25
N ARG A 36 2.07 -1.47 -5.19
CA ARG A 36 3.38 -1.85 -5.76
C ARG A 36 4.57 -1.35 -4.95
N LEU A 37 4.52 -0.10 -4.47
CA LEU A 37 5.65 0.60 -3.85
C LEU A 37 5.52 0.77 -2.32
N GLY A 38 4.34 0.48 -1.77
CA GLY A 38 4.02 0.74 -0.36
C GLY A 38 3.80 2.22 -0.05
N ASN A 39 3.25 2.52 1.13
CA ASN A 39 2.88 3.89 1.53
C ASN A 39 4.05 4.89 1.45
N ARG A 40 5.25 4.48 1.88
CA ARG A 40 6.44 5.35 1.86
C ARG A 40 7.02 5.50 0.46
N GLY A 41 6.99 4.44 -0.35
CA GLY A 41 7.44 4.50 -1.74
C GLY A 41 6.54 5.39 -2.60
N THR A 42 5.22 5.33 -2.39
CA THR A 42 4.28 6.25 -3.03
C THR A 42 4.53 7.70 -2.62
N GLN A 43 4.81 7.99 -1.34
CA GLN A 43 5.21 9.33 -0.92
C GLN A 43 6.50 9.79 -1.59
N ALA A 44 7.53 8.94 -1.61
CA ALA A 44 8.81 9.24 -2.26
C ALA A 44 8.63 9.55 -3.75
N PHE A 45 7.80 8.76 -4.43
CA PHE A 45 7.51 8.93 -5.85
C PHE A 45 6.87 10.30 -6.13
N TYR A 46 5.83 10.69 -5.37
CA TYR A 46 5.18 11.98 -5.58
C TYR A 46 6.06 13.17 -5.20
N TYR A 47 6.87 13.08 -4.15
CA TYR A 47 7.86 14.11 -3.82
C TYR A 47 8.93 14.24 -4.90
N GLY A 48 9.43 13.13 -5.43
CA GLY A 48 10.39 13.14 -6.54
C GLY A 48 9.80 13.79 -7.78
N LEU A 49 8.58 13.40 -8.16
CA LEU A 49 7.92 13.91 -9.36
C LEU A 49 7.59 15.40 -9.24
N GLY A 50 7.09 15.85 -8.09
CA GLY A 50 6.85 17.26 -7.80
C GLY A 50 8.14 18.08 -7.72
N GLY A 51 9.20 17.53 -7.10
CA GLY A 51 10.51 18.17 -7.00
C GLY A 51 11.19 18.35 -8.35
N ILE A 52 11.15 17.33 -9.22
CA ILE A 52 11.69 17.42 -10.59
C ILE A 52 10.94 18.47 -11.40
N LEU A 53 9.61 18.52 -11.31
CA LEU A 53 8.79 19.53 -11.99
C LEU A 53 9.16 20.95 -11.54
N LEU A 54 9.26 21.19 -10.23
CA LEU A 54 9.68 22.49 -9.70
C LEU A 54 11.11 22.84 -10.13
N PHE A 55 12.01 21.85 -10.13
CA PHE A 55 13.38 22.05 -10.60
C PHE A 55 13.42 22.51 -12.06
N ILE A 56 12.66 21.89 -12.95
CA ILE A 56 12.56 22.28 -14.37
C ILE A 56 12.05 23.72 -14.49
N VAL A 57 11.04 24.10 -13.70
CA VAL A 57 10.50 25.46 -13.74
C VAL A 57 11.52 26.49 -13.24
N ILE A 58 12.21 26.20 -12.13
CA ILE A 58 13.24 27.08 -11.58
C ILE A 58 14.39 27.24 -12.58
N ALA A 59 14.87 26.13 -13.14
CA ALA A 59 15.88 26.08 -14.20
C ALA A 59 15.53 26.98 -15.41
N TYR A 60 14.26 26.93 -15.83
CA TYR A 60 13.77 27.73 -16.95
C TYR A 60 13.67 29.21 -16.60
N LEU A 61 13.29 29.54 -15.37
CA LEU A 61 13.16 30.93 -14.89
C LEU A 61 14.51 31.60 -14.65
N THR A 62 15.47 30.90 -14.07
CA THR A 62 16.79 31.48 -13.79
C THR A 62 17.62 31.64 -15.06
N GLY A 63 17.40 30.78 -16.07
CA GLY A 63 18.24 30.71 -17.26
C GLY A 63 19.65 30.30 -16.84
N PHE A 64 20.04 29.04 -17.05
CA PHE A 64 21.35 28.52 -16.65
C PHE A 64 22.50 29.21 -17.40
N ASN A 65 22.83 30.43 -17.00
CA ASN A 65 23.79 31.28 -17.67
C ASN A 65 25.16 31.23 -16.98
N SER A 66 25.27 30.59 -15.81
CA SER A 66 26.51 30.55 -15.04
C SER A 66 26.71 29.22 -14.33
N ILE A 67 27.95 28.72 -14.34
CA ILE A 67 28.37 27.48 -13.68
C ILE A 67 28.06 27.50 -12.18
N LYS A 68 28.14 28.68 -11.54
CA LYS A 68 27.82 28.88 -10.11
C LYS A 68 26.41 28.45 -9.73
N GLU A 69 25.42 28.67 -10.61
CA GLU A 69 24.03 28.29 -10.35
C GLU A 69 23.89 26.76 -10.33
N LEU A 70 24.53 26.08 -11.30
CA LEU A 70 24.52 24.63 -11.40
C LEU A 70 25.13 23.96 -10.15
N VAL A 71 26.20 24.55 -9.59
CA VAL A 71 26.84 24.05 -8.36
C VAL A 71 25.90 24.18 -7.16
N ILE A 72 25.20 25.31 -7.01
CA ILE A 72 24.22 25.51 -5.92
C ILE A 72 23.10 24.47 -6.02
N PHE A 73 22.58 24.22 -7.23
CA PHE A 73 21.56 23.20 -7.43
C PHE A 73 22.04 21.78 -7.13
N ALA A 74 23.26 21.44 -7.55
CA ALA A 74 23.87 20.14 -7.24
C ALA A 74 23.99 19.94 -5.72
N MET A 75 24.36 20.98 -4.97
CA MET A 75 24.43 20.94 -3.51
C MET A 75 23.05 20.73 -2.87
N ILE A 76 22.01 21.43 -3.32
CA ILE A 76 20.64 21.25 -2.83
C ILE A 76 20.14 19.83 -3.11
N ALA A 77 20.39 19.31 -4.32
CA ALA A 77 20.03 17.94 -4.69
C ALA A 77 20.74 16.91 -3.80
N LEU A 78 22.04 17.08 -3.53
CA LEU A 78 22.80 16.22 -2.63
C LEU A 78 22.27 16.25 -1.20
N ILE A 79 21.91 17.43 -0.68
CA ILE A 79 21.30 17.57 0.65
C ILE A 79 19.95 16.84 0.70
N PHE A 80 19.14 16.96 -0.35
CA PHE A 80 17.85 16.29 -0.44
C PHE A 80 18.02 14.76 -0.48
N ILE A 81 18.95 14.26 -1.31
CA ILE A 81 19.31 12.83 -1.38
C ILE A 81 19.81 12.35 -0.02
N TYR A 82 20.68 13.11 0.65
CA TYR A 82 21.19 12.78 1.98
C TYR A 82 20.06 12.69 3.02
N PHE A 83 19.13 13.65 3.03
CA PHE A 83 17.99 13.63 3.94
C PHE A 83 17.07 12.43 3.66
N PHE A 84 16.88 12.09 2.38
CA PHE A 84 16.10 10.94 1.97
C PHE A 84 16.77 9.62 2.35
N ALA A 85 18.08 9.49 2.13
CA ALA A 85 18.88 8.33 2.51
C ALA A 85 18.90 8.15 4.04
N LYS A 86 19.09 9.23 4.80
CA LYS A 86 19.05 9.22 6.27
C LYS A 86 17.68 8.80 6.79
N LYS A 87 16.59 9.29 6.19
CA LYS A 87 15.22 8.88 6.52
C LYS A 87 14.91 7.43 6.09
N SER A 88 15.60 6.95 5.05
CA SER A 88 15.54 5.56 4.56
C SER A 88 16.35 4.58 5.42
N ASN A 89 17.27 5.00 6.29
CA ASN A 89 17.97 4.06 7.19
C ASN A 89 17.07 3.48 8.30
N GLY A 90 15.84 3.98 8.45
CA GLY A 90 14.76 3.32 9.20
C GLY A 90 13.90 2.36 8.35
N PHE A 91 14.29 2.08 7.10
CA PHE A 91 13.64 1.15 6.20
C PHE A 91 14.07 -0.29 6.52
N SER A 92 13.59 -0.79 7.65
CA SER A 92 13.50 -2.23 7.84
C SER A 92 12.42 -2.77 6.91
N PHE A 93 12.83 -3.11 5.68
CA PHE A 93 12.05 -3.79 4.64
C PHE A 93 11.42 -5.12 5.12
N LYS A 94 11.80 -5.60 6.32
CA LYS A 94 11.28 -6.82 6.94
C LYS A 94 9.84 -6.73 7.43
N SER A 95 9.23 -5.55 7.57
CA SER A 95 7.88 -5.44 8.16
C SER A 95 6.72 -5.32 7.15
N LEU A 96 6.99 -5.07 5.86
CA LEU A 96 5.93 -4.87 4.87
C LEU A 96 5.33 -6.19 4.32
N SER A 97 5.94 -7.34 4.60
CA SER A 97 5.42 -8.65 4.22
C SER A 97 4.39 -9.24 5.20
N LEU A 98 4.24 -8.67 6.41
CA LEU A 98 3.44 -9.29 7.46
C LEU A 98 1.92 -9.02 7.38
N SER A 99 1.49 -7.91 6.76
CA SER A 99 0.05 -7.58 6.67
C SER A 99 -0.62 -8.08 5.40
N GLN A 100 0.12 -8.24 4.29
CA GLN A 100 -0.40 -8.81 3.03
C GLN A 100 -0.27 -10.35 3.01
N GLY A 101 0.72 -10.91 3.72
CA GLY A 101 0.85 -12.36 3.88
C GLY A 101 -0.26 -12.97 4.74
N LYS A 102 -0.79 -12.22 5.71
CA LYS A 102 -1.85 -12.72 6.62
C LYS A 102 -3.15 -12.96 5.86
N THR A 103 -3.64 -12.01 5.07
CA THR A 103 -4.90 -12.16 4.31
C THR A 103 -4.82 -13.23 3.24
N VAL A 104 -3.68 -13.36 2.55
CA VAL A 104 -3.48 -14.41 1.56
C VAL A 104 -3.42 -15.77 2.25
N LYS A 105 -2.60 -15.93 3.30
CA LYS A 105 -2.49 -17.18 4.08
C LYS A 105 -3.82 -17.61 4.69
N ASP A 106 -4.59 -16.66 5.24
CA ASP A 106 -5.91 -16.92 5.81
C ASP A 106 -6.90 -17.37 4.72
N LYS A 107 -6.84 -16.78 3.53
CA LYS A 107 -7.66 -17.18 2.38
C LYS A 107 -7.31 -18.59 1.89
N TRP A 108 -6.03 -18.94 1.79
CA TRP A 108 -5.59 -20.31 1.48
C TRP A 108 -6.01 -21.30 2.56
N LYS A 109 -5.94 -20.90 3.85
CA LYS A 109 -6.40 -21.73 4.97
C LYS A 109 -7.91 -21.99 4.85
N CYS A 110 -8.74 -20.98 4.64
CA CYS A 110 -10.18 -21.16 4.42
C CYS A 110 -10.49 -22.07 3.23
N ALA A 111 -9.81 -21.86 2.10
CA ALA A 111 -10.02 -22.70 0.91
C ALA A 111 -9.63 -24.17 1.15
N ASN A 112 -8.54 -24.41 1.88
CA ASN A 112 -8.10 -25.75 2.23
C ASN A 112 -9.08 -26.44 3.20
N LEU A 113 -9.53 -25.72 4.23
CA LEU A 113 -10.54 -26.22 5.16
C LEU A 113 -11.87 -26.50 4.47
N ARG A 114 -12.30 -25.63 3.55
CA ARG A 114 -13.52 -25.86 2.76
C ARG A 114 -13.41 -27.13 1.92
N ARG A 115 -12.29 -27.35 1.22
CA ARG A 115 -12.04 -28.59 0.47
C ARG A 115 -12.04 -29.83 1.37
N GLU A 116 -11.45 -29.75 2.55
CA GLU A 116 -11.44 -30.86 3.51
C GLU A 116 -12.84 -31.17 4.05
N LEU A 117 -13.67 -30.14 4.24
CA LEU A 117 -15.06 -30.30 4.64
C LEU A 117 -15.90 -30.95 3.53
N ASP A 118 -15.75 -30.48 2.29
CA ASP A 118 -16.44 -31.02 1.11
C ASP A 118 -16.03 -32.47 0.78
N ARG A 119 -14.83 -32.90 1.20
CA ARG A 119 -14.39 -34.30 1.12
C ARG A 119 -15.11 -35.22 2.11
N ARG A 120 -15.52 -34.69 3.25
CA ARG A 120 -16.11 -35.46 4.34
C ARG A 120 -17.63 -35.50 4.26
N VAL A 121 -18.24 -34.48 3.71
CA VAL A 121 -19.69 -34.28 3.67
C VAL A 121 -20.08 -33.61 2.35
N SER A 122 -21.30 -33.85 1.87
CA SER A 122 -21.82 -33.15 0.69
C SER A 122 -21.83 -31.63 0.89
N ALA A 123 -21.59 -30.89 -0.19
CA ALA A 123 -21.48 -29.42 -0.15
C ALA A 123 -22.72 -28.74 0.49
N THR A 124 -23.92 -29.27 0.25
CA THR A 124 -25.17 -28.75 0.81
C THR A 124 -25.28 -28.97 2.32
N THR A 125 -24.75 -30.08 2.83
CA THR A 125 -24.72 -30.36 4.27
C THR A 125 -23.62 -29.56 4.96
N ALA A 126 -22.47 -29.40 4.30
CA ALA A 126 -21.36 -28.56 4.77
C ALA A 126 -21.81 -27.12 5.01
N GLU A 127 -22.58 -26.54 4.08
CA GLU A 127 -23.12 -25.17 4.23
C GLU A 127 -24.10 -25.06 5.40
N ARG A 128 -25.02 -26.02 5.55
CA ARG A 128 -25.97 -26.03 6.68
C ARG A 128 -25.26 -26.09 8.03
N LEU A 129 -24.20 -26.88 8.14
CA LEU A 129 -23.41 -27.00 9.38
C LEU A 129 -22.65 -25.71 9.71
N VAL A 130 -22.04 -25.08 8.71
CA VAL A 130 -21.35 -23.79 8.90
C VAL A 130 -22.35 -22.70 9.28
N GLU A 131 -23.53 -22.67 8.66
CA GLU A 131 -24.57 -21.68 8.94
C GLU A 131 -25.15 -21.85 10.35
N HIS A 132 -25.35 -23.09 10.80
CA HIS A 132 -25.75 -23.39 12.17
C HIS A 132 -24.72 -22.88 13.19
N GLU A 133 -23.42 -23.08 12.95
CA GLU A 133 -22.36 -22.57 13.84
C GLU A 133 -22.24 -21.04 13.80
N ARG A 134 -22.48 -20.41 12.65
CA ARG A 134 -22.55 -18.94 12.53
C ARG A 134 -23.68 -18.35 13.36
N PHE A 135 -24.84 -18.99 13.35
CA PHE A 135 -25.98 -18.57 14.16
C PHE A 135 -25.67 -18.64 15.67
N LYS A 136 -24.95 -19.69 16.08
CA LYS A 136 -24.58 -19.91 17.49
C LYS A 136 -23.46 -18.98 18.00
N TYR A 137 -22.51 -18.63 17.13
CA TYR A 137 -21.35 -17.80 17.50
C TYR A 137 -21.13 -16.65 16.52
N PRO A 138 -21.96 -15.58 16.56
CA PRO A 138 -21.76 -14.42 15.69
C PRO A 138 -20.39 -13.76 15.93
N ASN A 139 -19.83 -13.13 14.90
CA ASN A 139 -18.55 -12.38 14.90
C ASN A 139 -17.25 -13.20 14.96
N LYS A 140 -17.26 -14.51 14.67
CA LYS A 140 -16.02 -15.27 14.43
C LYS A 140 -15.61 -15.21 12.95
N PRO A 141 -14.30 -15.31 12.64
CA PRO A 141 -13.83 -15.37 11.26
C PRO A 141 -14.22 -16.70 10.59
N GLU A 142 -14.37 -16.69 9.27
CA GLU A 142 -14.82 -17.85 8.50
C GLU A 142 -14.00 -19.14 8.76
N SER A 143 -12.68 -18.99 8.89
CA SER A 143 -11.78 -20.11 9.19
C SER A 143 -12.11 -20.80 10.52
N TRP A 144 -12.63 -20.06 11.50
CA TRP A 144 -12.97 -20.61 12.81
C TRP A 144 -14.17 -21.55 12.72
N TYR A 145 -15.22 -21.17 11.98
CA TYR A 145 -16.39 -22.04 11.79
C TYR A 145 -15.99 -23.30 11.01
N LEU A 146 -15.18 -23.16 9.96
CA LEU A 146 -14.69 -24.31 9.19
C LEU A 146 -13.86 -25.27 10.05
N ASP A 147 -12.89 -24.75 10.81
CA ASP A 147 -12.09 -25.55 11.75
C ASP A 147 -12.98 -26.25 12.79
N LYS A 148 -13.99 -25.55 13.32
CA LYS A 148 -14.90 -26.06 14.35
C LYS A 148 -15.78 -27.19 13.82
N VAL A 149 -16.41 -27.01 12.66
CA VAL A 149 -17.23 -28.04 12.01
C VAL A 149 -16.38 -29.27 11.67
N ILE A 150 -15.17 -29.09 11.13
CA ILE A 150 -14.25 -30.21 10.85
C ILE A 150 -13.87 -30.95 12.13
N TYR A 151 -13.62 -30.22 13.23
CA TYR A 151 -13.31 -30.82 14.52
C TYR A 151 -14.48 -31.65 15.08
N ASP A 152 -15.70 -31.11 15.04
CA ASP A 152 -16.89 -31.81 15.54
C ASP A 152 -17.20 -33.06 14.68
N LEU A 153 -17.02 -32.98 13.36
CA LEU A 153 -17.10 -34.13 12.45
C LEU A 153 -16.02 -35.19 12.69
N LYS A 154 -14.84 -34.81 13.19
CA LYS A 154 -13.77 -35.74 13.57
C LYS A 154 -14.04 -36.44 14.90
N ARG A 155 -14.78 -35.78 15.80
CA ARG A 155 -15.05 -36.28 17.15
C ARG A 155 -16.30 -37.16 17.23
N GLY A 156 -17.27 -36.94 16.35
CA GLY A 156 -18.51 -37.73 16.28
C GLY A 156 -18.41 -39.04 15.49
N ARG A 157 -17.19 -39.49 15.14
CA ARG A 157 -16.93 -40.69 14.36
C ARG A 157 -15.95 -41.60 15.09
#